data_AF-A0A2N9G9P9-F1
#
_entry.id   AF-A0A2N9G9P9-F1
#
_cell.length_a   1.000
_cell.length_b   1.000
_cell.length_c   1.000
_cell.angle_alpha   90.00
_cell.angle_beta   90.00
_cell.angle_gamma   90.00
#
_symmetry.space_group_name_H-M   'P 1'
#
loop_
_entity.id
_entity.type
_entity.pdbx_description
1 polymer ?
#
loop_
_entity_poly.entity_id
_entity_poly.type
_entity_poly.pdbx_seq_one_letter_code
_entity_poly.pdbx_strand_id
1 'polypeptide(L)'
;MKEESIVLTAKLVECVMNLLKPNQSIQSFHFKQTDQARIEYWTCLNASIDCIRFLLRQGLAFRGHDESEDSSNQGNFLELLRFLADHNEDIKAVTLRNAPENNMLISPAIQKDIVSAAAVETSNAIIMELGDAFFSVLIDESRDISTKEQMAVALRYGLSLSRLRGQGYDGASNMQEDGATSEAERRSRTSLTLYTIF
;
A
#
# COMPACT_ATOMS: atom_id res chain seq x y z
N MET A 1 -5.51 52.52 51.65
CA MET A 1 -4.27 52.76 50.88
C MET A 1 -3.23 51.64 51.01
N LYS A 2 -2.83 51.19 52.22
CA LYS A 2 -1.80 50.12 52.34
C LYS A 2 -2.31 48.72 51.94
N GLU A 3 -3.55 48.36 52.26
CA GLU A 3 -4.10 47.02 51.92
C GLU A 3 -4.35 46.84 50.42
N GLU A 4 -4.88 47.84 49.73
CA GLU A 4 -5.09 47.79 48.27
C GLU A 4 -3.76 47.66 47.50
N SER A 5 -2.70 48.30 48.00
CA SER A 5 -1.35 48.15 47.43
C SER A 5 -0.79 46.74 47.59
N ILE A 6 -1.10 46.06 48.70
CA ILE A 6 -0.70 44.66 48.95
C ILE A 6 -1.48 43.70 48.03
N VAL A 7 -2.77 43.94 47.84
CA VAL A 7 -3.59 43.12 46.92
C VAL A 7 -3.14 43.29 45.47
N LEU A 8 -2.80 44.52 45.06
CA LEU A 8 -2.32 44.79 43.70
C LEU A 8 -0.96 44.14 43.44
N THR A 9 -0.05 44.18 44.42
CA THR A 9 1.25 43.53 44.33
C THR A 9 1.14 42.01 44.32
N ALA A 10 0.23 41.43 45.11
CA ALA A 10 -0.06 39.99 45.07
C ALA A 10 -0.58 39.54 43.70
N LYS A 11 -1.54 40.27 43.11
CA LYS A 11 -2.06 39.99 41.75
C LYS A 11 -0.99 40.16 40.67
N LEU A 12 -0.10 41.13 40.83
CA LEU A 12 0.97 41.39 39.87
C LEU A 12 2.04 40.30 39.93
N VAL A 13 2.39 39.82 41.13
CA VAL A 13 3.26 38.66 41.33
C VAL A 13 2.63 37.40 40.73
N GLU A 14 1.34 37.15 40.95
CA GLU A 14 0.63 36.01 40.36
C GLU A 14 0.61 36.07 38.82
N CYS A 15 0.36 37.24 38.25
CA CYS A 15 0.39 37.46 36.79
C CYS A 15 1.80 37.21 36.21
N VAL A 16 2.85 37.72 36.87
CA VAL A 16 4.24 37.49 36.47
C VAL A 16 4.61 36.01 36.60
N MET A 17 4.18 35.34 37.66
CA MET A 17 4.40 33.89 37.85
C MET A 17 3.66 33.05 36.81
N ASN A 18 2.49 33.48 36.34
CA ASN A 18 1.79 32.83 35.24
C ASN A 18 2.50 33.05 33.90
N LEU A 19 3.01 34.26 33.63
CA LEU A 19 3.81 34.56 32.44
C LEU A 19 5.14 33.79 32.38
N LEU A 20 5.73 33.48 33.53
CA LEU A 20 6.97 32.71 33.63
C LEU A 20 6.77 31.19 33.54
N LYS A 21 5.53 30.68 33.45
CA LYS A 21 5.26 29.25 33.24
C LYS A 21 5.54 28.89 31.77
N PRO A 22 6.56 28.06 31.47
CA PRO A 22 6.96 27.75 30.09
C PRO A 22 5.85 27.07 29.28
N ASN A 23 4.93 26.36 29.98
CA ASN A 23 3.82 25.60 29.41
C ASN A 23 2.60 26.47 28.99
N GLN A 24 2.62 27.78 29.26
CA GLN A 24 1.57 28.74 28.86
C GLN A 24 2.02 29.62 27.68
N SER A 25 3.22 29.41 27.14
CA SER A 25 3.72 30.16 25.99
C SER A 25 3.02 29.73 24.70
N ILE A 26 2.74 30.68 23.81
CA ILE A 26 2.18 30.44 22.46
C ILE A 26 3.02 29.42 21.69
N GLN A 27 4.35 29.44 21.87
CA GLN A 27 5.27 28.48 21.26
C GLN A 27 5.04 27.05 21.75
N SER A 28 4.84 26.85 23.06
CA SER A 28 4.55 25.52 23.61
C SER A 28 3.21 24.95 23.15
N PHE A 29 2.22 25.82 22.90
CA PHE A 29 0.93 25.44 22.33
C PHE A 29 1.06 25.05 20.85
N HIS A 30 1.73 25.86 20.04
CA HIS A 30 2.00 25.56 18.63
C HIS A 30 2.77 24.24 18.46
N PHE A 31 3.79 24.01 19.30
CA PHE A 31 4.56 22.77 19.28
C PHE A 31 3.68 21.55 19.60
N LYS A 32 2.88 21.61 20.67
CA LYS A 32 1.94 20.53 21.03
C LYS A 32 0.89 20.26 19.95
N GLN A 33 0.36 21.31 19.32
CA GLN A 33 -0.59 21.18 18.22
C GLN A 33 0.05 20.50 17.00
N THR A 34 1.33 20.77 16.75
CA THR A 34 2.09 20.14 15.66
C THR A 34 2.39 18.67 15.96
N ASP A 35 2.70 18.32 17.22
CA ASP A 35 2.90 16.92 17.62
C ASP A 35 1.61 16.10 17.52
N GLN A 36 0.48 16.67 17.93
CA GLN A 36 -0.83 16.01 17.83
C GLN A 36 -1.21 15.75 16.38
N ALA A 37 -1.11 16.76 15.50
CA ALA A 37 -1.37 16.59 14.07
C ALA A 37 -0.45 15.55 13.42
N ARG A 38 0.81 15.47 13.84
CA ARG A 38 1.74 14.43 13.39
C ARG A 38 1.28 13.04 13.83
N ILE A 39 0.87 12.87 15.09
CA ILE A 39 0.38 11.58 15.61
C ILE A 39 -0.86 11.14 14.82
N GLU A 40 -1.83 12.04 14.63
CA GLU A 40 -3.06 11.76 13.87
C GLU A 40 -2.75 11.35 12.42
N TYR A 41 -1.84 12.07 11.76
CA TYR A 41 -1.37 11.72 10.43
C TYR A 41 -0.75 10.32 10.37
N TRP A 42 0.15 10.00 11.30
CA TRP A 42 0.79 8.68 11.35
C TRP A 42 -0.21 7.56 11.62
N THR A 43 -1.19 7.78 12.48
CA THR A 43 -2.26 6.81 12.75
C THR A 43 -3.07 6.53 11.49
N CYS A 44 -3.49 7.57 10.76
CA CYS A 44 -4.21 7.43 9.49
C CYS A 44 -3.36 6.74 8.40
N LEU A 45 -2.08 7.10 8.31
CA LEU A 45 -1.14 6.54 7.35
C LEU A 45 -0.90 5.05 7.60
N ASN A 46 -0.67 4.66 8.86
CA ASN A 46 -0.49 3.26 9.23
C ASN A 46 -1.73 2.43 8.91
N ALA A 47 -2.92 2.93 9.21
CA ALA A 47 -4.17 2.26 8.86
C ALA A 47 -4.31 2.05 7.34
N SER A 48 -3.94 3.07 6.55
CA SER A 48 -3.93 2.99 5.08
C SER A 48 -2.92 1.97 4.56
N ILE A 49 -1.69 1.97 5.12
CA ILE A 49 -0.64 0.99 4.78
C ILE A 49 -1.09 -0.43 5.10
N ASP A 50 -1.73 -0.66 6.25
CA ASP A 50 -2.22 -1.98 6.65
C ASP A 50 -3.30 -2.50 5.68
N CYS A 51 -4.22 -1.63 5.26
CA CYS A 51 -5.21 -1.97 4.22
C CYS A 51 -4.53 -2.36 2.90
N ILE A 52 -3.61 -1.52 2.42
CA ILE A 52 -2.87 -1.76 1.16
C ILE A 52 -2.09 -3.08 1.25
N ARG A 53 -1.40 -3.30 2.36
CA ARG A 53 -0.62 -4.53 2.59
C ARG A 53 -1.51 -5.77 2.55
N PHE A 54 -2.69 -5.70 3.16
CA PHE A 54 -3.66 -6.79 3.13
C PHE A 54 -4.12 -7.08 1.70
N LEU A 55 -4.56 -6.05 0.97
CA LEU A 55 -5.08 -6.20 -0.39
C LEU A 55 -4.02 -6.74 -1.36
N LEU A 56 -2.79 -6.22 -1.30
CA LEU A 56 -1.67 -6.71 -2.10
C LEU A 56 -1.36 -8.18 -1.82
N ARG A 57 -1.37 -8.59 -0.54
CA ARG A 57 -1.12 -9.99 -0.16
C ARG A 57 -2.20 -10.95 -0.64
N GLN A 58 -3.45 -10.50 -0.71
CA GLN A 58 -4.57 -11.31 -1.18
C GLN A 58 -4.80 -11.21 -2.70
N GLY A 59 -4.10 -10.30 -3.40
CA GLY A 59 -4.34 -10.04 -4.81
C GLY A 59 -5.72 -9.42 -5.08
N LEU A 60 -6.27 -8.67 -4.12
CA LEU A 60 -7.60 -8.07 -4.23
C LEU A 60 -7.53 -6.70 -4.91
N ALA A 61 -8.55 -6.40 -5.72
CA ALA A 61 -8.74 -5.05 -6.26
C ALA A 61 -8.91 -4.04 -5.12
N PHE A 62 -8.40 -2.83 -5.29
CA PHE A 62 -8.47 -1.80 -4.26
C PHE A 62 -9.83 -1.08 -4.28
N ARG A 63 -10.32 -0.84 -5.50
CA ARG A 63 -11.50 0.00 -5.75
C ARG A 63 -12.76 -0.80 -6.02
N GLY A 64 -13.88 -0.16 -5.72
CA GLY A 64 -15.21 -0.61 -6.09
C GLY A 64 -15.62 -0.10 -7.47
N HIS A 65 -16.77 -0.58 -7.95
CA HIS A 65 -17.42 0.01 -9.12
C HIS A 65 -17.97 1.41 -8.82
N ASP A 66 -18.46 1.60 -7.60
CA ASP A 66 -18.97 2.87 -7.09
C ASP A 66 -18.48 3.11 -5.65
N GLU A 67 -17.66 4.16 -5.47
CA GLU A 67 -17.11 4.58 -4.18
C GLU A 67 -17.92 5.73 -3.55
N SER A 68 -19.10 6.06 -4.09
CA SER A 68 -20.00 7.09 -3.55
C SER A 68 -20.47 6.76 -2.14
N GLU A 69 -20.81 7.78 -1.33
CA GLU A 69 -21.24 7.58 0.06
C GLU A 69 -22.53 6.75 0.19
N ASP A 70 -23.38 6.77 -0.84
CA ASP A 70 -24.64 6.03 -0.89
C ASP A 70 -24.48 4.59 -1.39
N SER A 71 -23.27 4.21 -1.82
CA SER A 71 -22.99 2.86 -2.30
C SER A 71 -23.02 1.84 -1.15
N SER A 72 -23.67 0.70 -1.40
CA SER A 72 -23.67 -0.46 -0.49
C SER A 72 -22.32 -1.18 -0.41
N ASN A 73 -21.42 -0.93 -1.37
CA ASN A 73 -20.07 -1.47 -1.40
C ASN A 73 -19.14 -0.46 -2.07
N GLN A 74 -18.40 0.28 -1.26
CA GLN A 74 -17.50 1.34 -1.75
C GLN A 74 -16.15 0.81 -2.26
N GLY A 75 -15.99 -0.51 -2.37
CA GLY A 75 -14.73 -1.13 -2.74
C GLY A 75 -13.90 -1.59 -1.54
N ASN A 76 -12.99 -2.52 -1.82
CA ASN A 76 -12.30 -3.27 -0.77
C ASN A 76 -11.45 -2.38 0.14
N PHE A 77 -10.83 -1.30 -0.39
CA PHE A 77 -10.03 -0.40 0.45
C PHE A 77 -10.88 0.35 1.48
N LEU A 78 -11.97 0.99 1.04
CA LEU A 78 -12.84 1.77 1.92
C LEU A 78 -13.57 0.89 2.93
N GLU A 79 -14.04 -0.29 2.51
CA GLU A 79 -14.69 -1.24 3.42
C GLU A 79 -13.70 -1.81 4.45
N LEU A 80 -12.45 -2.10 4.05
CA LEU A 80 -11.43 -2.57 4.99
C LEU A 80 -11.00 -1.46 5.96
N LEU A 81 -10.89 -0.22 5.50
CA LEU A 81 -10.59 0.92 6.35
C LEU A 81 -11.71 1.19 7.36
N ARG A 82 -12.98 1.08 6.93
CA ARG A 82 -14.15 1.11 7.82
C ARG A 82 -14.09 0.01 8.86
N PHE A 83 -13.79 -1.22 8.43
CA PHE A 83 -13.60 -2.34 9.35
C PHE A 83 -12.52 -2.05 10.40
N LEU A 84 -11.36 -1.49 10.02
CA LEU A 84 -10.32 -1.10 10.98
C LEU A 84 -10.78 -0.01 11.94
N ALA A 85 -11.48 1.01 11.44
CA ALA A 85 -12.03 2.09 12.25
C ALA A 85 -13.07 1.57 13.27
N ASP A 86 -13.94 0.65 12.88
CA ASP A 86 -14.96 0.10 13.79
C ASP A 86 -14.37 -0.73 14.94
N HIS A 87 -13.13 -1.20 14.80
CA HIS A 87 -12.44 -2.01 15.80
C HIS A 87 -11.34 -1.26 16.56
N ASN A 88 -11.08 0.00 16.20
CA ASN A 88 -10.03 0.81 16.83
C ASN A 88 -10.45 2.29 16.88
N GLU A 89 -10.77 2.76 18.09
CA GLU A 89 -11.22 4.14 18.33
C GLU A 89 -10.18 5.19 17.94
N ASP A 90 -8.88 4.90 18.06
CA ASP A 90 -7.82 5.84 17.67
C ASP A 90 -7.79 6.02 16.14
N ILE A 91 -7.97 4.94 15.38
CA ILE A 91 -8.08 4.98 13.92
C ILE A 91 -9.39 5.65 13.52
N LYS A 92 -10.50 5.32 14.19
CA LYS A 92 -11.81 5.91 13.94
C LYS A 92 -11.81 7.42 14.10
N ALA A 93 -11.09 7.93 15.10
CA ALA A 93 -11.00 9.35 15.39
C ALA A 93 -10.30 10.17 14.28
N VAL A 94 -9.51 9.53 13.42
CA VAL A 94 -8.64 10.22 12.45
C VAL A 94 -8.80 9.79 11.00
N THR A 95 -9.78 8.92 10.69
CA THR A 95 -10.01 8.39 9.34
C THR A 95 -11.42 8.67 8.84
N LEU A 96 -11.63 8.46 7.53
CA LEU A 96 -12.92 8.66 6.87
C LEU A 96 -13.47 10.07 7.15
N ARG A 97 -14.73 10.18 7.60
CA ARG A 97 -15.39 11.45 7.91
C ARG A 97 -14.82 12.17 9.13
N ASN A 98 -14.03 11.49 9.96
CA ASN A 98 -13.42 12.07 11.16
C ASN A 98 -11.98 12.56 10.91
N ALA A 99 -11.44 12.36 9.70
CA ALA A 99 -10.09 12.79 9.39
C ALA A 99 -9.92 14.31 9.57
N PRO A 100 -8.79 14.77 10.13
CA PRO A 100 -8.51 16.19 10.26
C PRO A 100 -8.35 16.81 8.87
N GLU A 101 -9.23 17.75 8.53
CA GLU A 101 -9.20 18.50 7.27
C GLU A 101 -9.20 17.59 6.01
N ASN A 102 -8.23 17.78 5.11
CA ASN A 102 -8.08 17.02 3.86
C ASN A 102 -7.16 15.79 3.97
N ASN A 103 -6.75 15.39 5.19
CA ASN A 103 -5.78 14.32 5.41
C ASN A 103 -6.41 12.92 5.44
N MET A 104 -7.44 12.68 4.62
CA MET A 104 -8.16 11.40 4.63
C MET A 104 -7.29 10.22 4.17
N LEU A 105 -6.18 10.46 3.45
CA LEU A 105 -5.28 9.45 2.85
C LEU A 105 -5.96 8.37 1.99
N ILE A 106 -7.27 8.47 1.76
CA ILE A 106 -8.09 7.54 0.99
C ILE A 106 -8.00 7.76 -0.52
N SER A 107 -7.35 8.83 -0.99
CA SER A 107 -7.46 9.19 -2.41
C SER A 107 -6.76 8.16 -3.31
N PRO A 108 -7.34 7.87 -4.49
CA PRO A 108 -6.71 7.20 -5.61
C PRO A 108 -5.21 7.44 -5.82
N ALA A 109 -4.80 8.72 -5.78
CA ALA A 109 -3.43 9.12 -6.03
C ALA A 109 -2.52 8.73 -4.86
N ILE A 110 -2.96 8.98 -3.63
CA ILE A 110 -2.21 8.65 -2.41
C ILE A 110 -2.03 7.14 -2.29
N GLN A 111 -3.09 6.35 -2.52
CA GLN A 111 -3.00 4.88 -2.52
C GLN A 111 -1.95 4.40 -3.54
N LYS A 112 -1.93 4.99 -4.74
CA LYS A 112 -0.95 4.65 -5.77
C LYS A 112 0.47 5.02 -5.35
N ASP A 113 0.66 6.17 -4.70
CA ASP A 113 1.97 6.60 -4.22
C ASP A 113 2.51 5.66 -3.13
N ILE A 114 1.65 5.23 -2.20
CA ILE A 114 2.01 4.25 -1.16
C ILE A 114 2.38 2.91 -1.80
N VAL A 115 1.58 2.42 -2.76
CA VAL A 115 1.88 1.18 -3.49
C VAL A 115 3.21 1.29 -4.24
N SER A 116 3.47 2.43 -4.90
CA SER A 116 4.72 2.71 -5.60
C SER A 116 5.92 2.67 -4.65
N ALA A 117 5.83 3.34 -3.50
CA ALA A 117 6.86 3.31 -2.48
C ALA A 117 7.12 1.89 -1.96
N ALA A 118 6.05 1.13 -1.66
CA ALA A 118 6.17 -0.26 -1.24
C ALA A 118 6.84 -1.14 -2.31
N ALA A 119 6.52 -0.93 -3.59
CA ALA A 119 7.13 -1.66 -4.70
C ALA A 119 8.63 -1.36 -4.83
N VAL A 120 9.04 -0.09 -4.69
CA VAL A 120 10.45 0.32 -4.68
C VAL A 120 11.21 -0.34 -3.53
N GLU A 121 10.70 -0.22 -2.31
CA GLU A 121 11.34 -0.82 -1.12
C GLU A 121 11.42 -2.35 -1.21
N THR A 122 10.36 -3.00 -1.69
CA THR A 122 10.35 -4.46 -1.90
C THR A 122 11.39 -4.88 -2.95
N SER A 123 11.47 -4.13 -4.05
CA SER A 123 12.46 -4.40 -5.10
C SER A 123 13.89 -4.21 -4.59
N ASN A 124 14.14 -3.13 -3.83
CA ASN A 124 15.44 -2.89 -3.21
C ASN A 124 15.83 -4.01 -2.24
N ALA A 125 14.89 -4.48 -1.41
CA ALA A 125 15.12 -5.60 -0.52
C ALA A 125 15.49 -6.89 -1.28
N ILE A 126 14.78 -7.20 -2.37
CA ILE A 126 15.08 -8.35 -3.24
C ILE A 126 16.45 -8.20 -3.90
N ILE A 127 16.78 -7.02 -4.42
CA ILE A 127 18.08 -6.74 -5.06
C ILE A 127 19.22 -6.90 -4.04
N MET A 128 19.03 -6.40 -2.81
CA MET A 128 20.01 -6.57 -1.74
C MET A 128 20.16 -8.03 -1.32
N GLU A 129 19.06 -8.80 -1.27
CA GLU A 129 19.09 -10.24 -0.98
C GLU A 129 19.79 -11.02 -2.09
N LEU A 130 19.58 -10.64 -3.35
CA LEU A 130 20.22 -11.25 -4.52
C LEU A 130 21.74 -11.04 -4.51
N GLY A 131 22.20 -9.82 -4.23
CA GLY A 131 23.62 -9.46 -4.31
C GLY A 131 24.25 -9.86 -5.66
N ASP A 132 25.36 -10.57 -5.62
CA ASP A 132 26.06 -11.10 -6.81
C ASP A 132 25.63 -12.52 -7.21
N ALA A 133 24.51 -13.03 -6.65
CA ALA A 133 24.06 -14.38 -6.93
C ALA A 133 23.49 -14.54 -8.34
N PHE A 134 23.59 -15.76 -8.88
CA PHE A 134 22.97 -16.08 -10.17
C PHE A 134 21.44 -16.04 -10.08
N PHE A 135 20.83 -15.39 -11.06
CA PHE A 135 19.39 -15.38 -11.29
C PHE A 135 19.07 -15.87 -12.71
N SER A 136 17.84 -16.31 -12.94
CA SER A 136 17.31 -16.59 -14.27
C SER A 136 16.13 -15.68 -14.56
N VAL A 137 16.03 -15.21 -15.79
CA VAL A 137 14.87 -14.48 -16.32
C VAL A 137 14.07 -15.45 -17.17
N LEU A 138 12.77 -15.59 -16.87
CA LEU A 138 11.81 -16.30 -17.69
C LEU A 138 10.97 -15.25 -18.42
N ILE A 139 10.84 -15.41 -19.73
CA ILE A 139 10.05 -14.52 -20.58
C ILE A 139 9.04 -15.42 -21.27
N ASP A 140 7.76 -15.10 -21.09
CA ASP A 140 6.65 -15.79 -21.76
C ASP A 140 5.83 -14.77 -22.55
N GLU A 141 5.42 -15.16 -23.76
CA GLU A 141 4.64 -14.32 -24.65
C GLU A 141 3.32 -15.04 -24.97
N SER A 142 2.21 -14.35 -24.75
CA SER A 142 0.88 -14.86 -25.05
C SER A 142 0.06 -13.82 -25.81
N ARG A 143 -0.88 -14.27 -26.64
CA ARG A 143 -1.81 -13.39 -27.36
C ARG A 143 -3.15 -13.36 -26.63
N ASP A 144 -3.65 -12.16 -26.35
CA ASP A 144 -4.98 -12.00 -25.76
C ASP A 144 -6.10 -12.10 -26.83
N ILE A 145 -7.36 -12.14 -26.38
CA ILE A 145 -8.55 -12.22 -27.24
C ILE A 145 -8.65 -11.02 -28.20
N SER A 146 -8.00 -9.89 -27.89
CA SER A 146 -7.92 -8.72 -28.74
C SER A 146 -6.76 -8.77 -29.74
N THR A 147 -6.10 -9.92 -29.89
CA THR A 147 -4.93 -10.17 -30.75
C THR A 147 -3.71 -9.33 -30.39
N LYS A 148 -3.65 -8.81 -29.16
CA LYS A 148 -2.47 -8.09 -28.66
C LYS A 148 -1.54 -9.09 -27.97
N GLU A 149 -0.27 -9.00 -28.32
CA GLU A 149 0.80 -9.74 -27.64
C GLU A 149 1.05 -9.13 -26.26
N GLN A 150 1.09 -9.98 -25.24
CA GLN A 150 1.37 -9.66 -23.85
C GLN A 150 2.61 -10.47 -23.43
N MET A 151 3.58 -9.81 -22.83
CA MET A 151 4.83 -10.43 -22.39
C MET A 151 4.90 -10.44 -20.86
N ALA A 152 5.00 -11.62 -20.26
CA ALA A 152 5.25 -11.81 -18.85
C ALA A 152 6.77 -12.03 -18.63
N VAL A 153 7.34 -11.30 -17.66
CA VAL A 153 8.75 -11.45 -17.27
C VAL A 153 8.79 -11.88 -15.81
N ALA A 154 9.37 -13.04 -15.53
CA ALA A 154 9.55 -13.55 -14.17
C ALA A 154 11.03 -13.70 -13.82
N LEU A 155 11.42 -13.16 -12.66
CA LEU A 155 12.75 -13.29 -12.09
C LEU A 155 12.78 -14.43 -11.08
N ARG A 156 13.73 -15.35 -11.23
CA ARG A 156 13.97 -16.45 -10.28
C ARG A 156 15.40 -16.39 -9.76
N TYR A 157 15.54 -16.32 -8.44
CA TYR A 157 16.83 -16.23 -7.74
C TYR A 157 16.98 -17.38 -6.73
N GLY A 158 18.18 -17.55 -6.16
CA GLY A 158 18.51 -18.70 -5.30
C GLY A 158 18.84 -19.99 -6.09
N LEU A 159 19.32 -19.84 -7.32
CA LEU A 159 19.66 -20.96 -8.19
C LEU A 159 21.05 -21.53 -7.87
N SER A 160 21.15 -22.85 -7.82
CA SER A 160 22.45 -23.53 -7.83
C SER A 160 22.86 -23.80 -9.28
N LEU A 161 24.11 -23.45 -9.63
CA LEU A 161 24.73 -23.75 -10.92
C LEU A 161 24.57 -25.22 -11.34
N SER A 162 24.59 -26.14 -10.38
CA SER A 162 24.39 -27.58 -10.59
C SER A 162 23.00 -27.97 -11.13
N ARG A 163 22.01 -27.08 -11.05
CA ARG A 163 20.61 -27.31 -11.43
C ARG A 163 20.18 -26.55 -12.69
N LEU A 164 21.04 -25.68 -13.23
CA LEU A 164 20.75 -24.97 -14.47
C LEU A 164 20.82 -25.96 -15.64
N ARG A 165 19.68 -26.20 -16.30
CA ARG A 165 19.61 -26.91 -17.59
C ARG A 165 19.04 -25.94 -18.61
N GLY A 166 19.79 -25.67 -19.67
CA GLY A 166 19.27 -24.92 -20.82
C GLY A 166 18.32 -25.80 -21.61
N GLN A 167 17.09 -25.34 -21.82
CA GLN A 167 16.22 -25.86 -22.87
C GLN A 167 16.21 -24.82 -23.98
N GLY A 168 16.72 -25.18 -25.16
CA GLY A 168 16.61 -24.32 -26.34
C GLY A 168 15.16 -24.31 -26.81
N TYR A 169 14.60 -23.11 -27.01
CA TYR A 169 13.31 -22.94 -27.65
C TYR A 169 13.50 -23.07 -29.17
N ASP A 170 13.07 -24.17 -29.77
CA ASP A 170 12.93 -24.31 -31.22
C ASP A 170 11.54 -23.79 -31.62
N GLY A 171 11.45 -22.48 -31.85
CA GLY A 171 10.20 -21.76 -32.18
C GLY A 171 9.53 -22.14 -33.51
N ALA A 172 9.47 -23.42 -33.88
CA ALA A 172 8.92 -23.90 -35.13
C ALA A 172 7.90 -25.03 -34.90
N SER A 173 6.66 -24.68 -34.53
CA SER A 173 5.53 -25.63 -34.65
C SER A 173 4.13 -24.99 -34.70
N ASN A 174 3.93 -23.74 -34.30
CA ASN A 174 2.56 -23.20 -34.14
C ASN A 174 2.06 -22.30 -35.30
N MET A 175 2.53 -22.57 -36.52
CA MET A 175 1.92 -22.05 -37.75
C MET A 175 1.25 -23.22 -38.48
N GLN A 176 0.06 -23.64 -38.01
CA GLN A 176 -0.81 -24.49 -38.81
C GLN A 176 -2.12 -23.73 -39.04
N GLU A 177 -2.31 -23.33 -40.29
CA GLU A 177 -3.47 -22.62 -40.81
C GLU A 177 -4.77 -23.35 -40.48
N ASP A 178 -5.79 -22.56 -40.13
CA ASP A 178 -7.18 -22.99 -40.05
C ASP A 178 -7.62 -23.64 -41.37
N GLY A 179 -7.89 -24.95 -41.30
CA GLY A 179 -8.59 -25.71 -42.33
C GLY A 179 -9.45 -26.75 -41.62
N ALA A 180 -10.76 -26.58 -41.74
CA ALA A 180 -11.79 -27.32 -41.01
C ALA A 180 -11.66 -28.86 -41.05
N THR A 181 -12.28 -29.49 -40.04
CA THR A 181 -12.90 -30.83 -39.96
C THR A 181 -12.28 -31.93 -39.07
N SER A 182 -13.16 -32.42 -38.18
CA SER A 182 -13.33 -33.76 -37.58
C SER A 182 -12.32 -34.35 -36.57
N GLU A 183 -12.90 -34.60 -35.38
CA GLU A 183 -12.83 -35.80 -34.51
C GLU A 183 -11.48 -36.50 -34.19
N ALA A 184 -11.24 -36.59 -32.87
CA ALA A 184 -10.67 -37.70 -32.11
C ALA A 184 -9.36 -38.37 -32.59
N GLU A 185 -8.27 -38.25 -31.81
CA GLU A 185 -7.69 -39.37 -31.04
C GLU A 185 -6.45 -38.96 -30.20
N ARG A 186 -6.56 -39.23 -28.90
CA ARG A 186 -5.55 -39.51 -27.85
C ARG A 186 -4.05 -39.57 -28.25
N ARG A 187 -3.19 -38.93 -27.43
CA ARG A 187 -2.52 -39.48 -26.21
C ARG A 187 -1.07 -38.98 -26.05
N SER A 188 -0.79 -38.49 -24.84
CA SER A 188 0.44 -38.72 -24.06
C SER A 188 1.76 -38.14 -24.59
N ARG A 189 2.24 -37.05 -23.94
CA ARG A 189 3.45 -37.13 -23.10
C ARG A 189 3.72 -35.83 -22.32
N THR A 190 3.60 -35.99 -21.00
CA THR A 190 4.51 -35.49 -19.95
C THR A 190 4.80 -33.99 -19.83
N SER A 191 4.25 -33.45 -18.72
CA SER A 191 5.00 -32.83 -17.62
C SER A 191 4.94 -31.31 -17.51
N LEU A 192 4.30 -30.89 -16.41
CA LEU A 192 4.34 -29.59 -15.74
C LEU A 192 3.50 -28.48 -16.37
N THR A 193 2.18 -28.70 -16.31
CA THR A 193 1.24 -27.63 -15.97
C THR A 193 1.67 -27.04 -14.62
N LEU A 194 2.33 -25.88 -14.63
CA LEU A 194 2.42 -25.02 -13.46
C LEU A 194 1.58 -23.78 -13.74
N TYR A 195 0.40 -23.80 -13.15
CA TYR A 195 -0.47 -22.65 -12.98
C TYR A 195 0.27 -21.50 -12.30
N THR A 196 0.05 -20.30 -12.84
CA THR A 196 -0.03 -19.00 -12.14
C THR A 196 1.22 -18.52 -11.39
N ILE A 197 1.83 -17.43 -11.88
CA ILE A 197 2.29 -16.33 -11.01
C ILE A 197 2.09 -14.98 -11.77
N PHE A 198 1.14 -14.19 -11.24
CA PHE A 198 0.71 -12.81 -11.53
C PHE A 198 0.19 -12.44 -12.92
#